data_AF-A0A945NA92-F1
#
_entry.id   AF-A0A945NA92-F1
#
_cell.length_a   1.000
_cell.length_b   1.000
_cell.length_c   1.000
_cell.angle_alpha   90.00
_cell.angle_beta   90.00
_cell.angle_gamma   90.00
#
_symmetry.space_group_name_H-M   'P 1'
#
loop_
_entity.id
_entity.type
_entity.pdbx_description
1 polymer ?
#
loop_
_entity_poly.entity_id
_entity_poly.type
_entity_poly.pdbx_seq_one_letter_code
_entity_poly.pdbx_strand_id
1 'polypeptide(L)'
;MMQNGTWSGSIKIGGVVKDVSPTSFQGTRDRSWGIRNIGAPDAQPNPAATGFQFFWIWAPLNFKDFSIHYFVNQDAAGDAWNENAVLIPKALGEPEIKMKHFGYEQDYEPGTRFAKNARIHMTSADGETYQIELQPKWNFYMKGLGYGHPTHRHGGYHGDLSVIRERYELNAVSPENIHVQAMCDAMLTTSKGQEQGQGVLEQLVIGPHAPSGFTELMDFA
;
A
#
# COMPACT_ATOMS: atom_id res chain seq x y z
N MET A 1 -6.76 0.05 -11.40
CA MET A 1 -6.01 -0.42 -12.60
C MET A 1 -4.62 0.12 -12.42
N MET A 2 -3.63 -0.77 -12.39
CA MET A 2 -2.26 -0.41 -12.07
C MET A 2 -1.35 -0.69 -13.28
N GLN A 3 -0.41 0.22 -13.50
CA GLN A 3 0.55 0.18 -14.60
C GLN A 3 1.96 0.25 -14.03
N ASN A 4 2.85 -0.62 -14.49
CA ASN A 4 4.27 -0.56 -14.15
C ASN A 4 5.05 0.05 -15.31
N GLY A 5 6.14 0.73 -14.97
CA GLY A 5 7.03 1.32 -15.95
C GLY A 5 8.31 1.78 -15.31
N THR A 6 9.01 2.64 -16.03
CA THR A 6 10.24 3.27 -15.56
C THR A 6 10.12 4.78 -15.67
N TRP A 7 10.79 5.49 -14.78
CA TRP A 7 10.73 6.95 -14.69
C TRP A 7 12.00 7.58 -15.23
N SER A 8 11.89 8.78 -15.80
CA SER A 8 13.04 9.58 -16.20
C SER A 8 12.80 11.06 -15.90
N GLY A 9 13.86 11.82 -15.65
CA GLY A 9 13.79 13.26 -15.38
C GLY A 9 14.72 13.68 -14.24
N SER A 10 14.31 14.70 -13.49
CA SER A 10 15.08 15.20 -12.34
C SER A 10 14.17 15.72 -11.23
N ILE A 11 14.57 15.54 -9.98
CA ILE A 11 13.88 16.07 -8.80
C ILE A 11 14.81 17.08 -8.10
N LYS A 12 14.36 18.31 -7.88
CA LYS A 12 15.12 19.34 -7.15
C LYS A 12 14.54 19.57 -5.75
N ILE A 13 15.32 19.30 -4.71
CA ILE A 13 14.92 19.48 -3.30
C ILE A 13 15.98 20.29 -2.57
N GLY A 14 15.60 21.43 -2.01
CA GLY A 14 16.52 22.26 -1.23
C GLY A 14 17.77 22.71 -2.01
N GLY A 15 17.64 22.91 -3.33
CA GLY A 15 18.77 23.27 -4.20
C GLY A 15 19.52 22.08 -4.80
N VAL A 16 19.38 20.88 -4.22
CA VAL A 16 20.03 19.65 -4.71
C VAL A 16 19.19 19.02 -5.83
N VAL A 17 19.81 18.73 -6.97
CA VAL A 17 19.19 18.02 -8.09
C VAL A 17 19.52 16.54 -8.00
N LYS A 18 18.51 15.70 -8.15
CA LYS A 18 18.62 14.24 -8.25
C LYS A 18 18.13 13.80 -9.62
N ASP A 19 18.99 13.18 -10.40
CA ASP A 19 18.61 12.61 -11.69
C ASP A 19 17.85 11.30 -11.50
N VAL A 20 16.81 11.13 -12.33
CA VAL A 20 15.95 9.95 -12.37
C VAL A 20 16.18 9.31 -13.73
N SER A 21 16.63 8.05 -13.74
CA SER A 21 16.90 7.29 -14.96
C SER A 21 15.99 6.07 -15.08
N PRO A 22 15.58 5.70 -16.29
CA PRO A 22 14.68 4.56 -16.49
C PRO A 22 15.35 3.22 -16.14
N THR A 23 16.68 3.18 -16.08
CA THR A 23 17.45 1.99 -15.69
C THR A 23 17.50 1.77 -14.18
N SER A 24 17.26 2.81 -13.39
CA SER A 24 17.42 2.78 -11.93
C SER A 24 16.12 3.08 -11.17
N PHE A 25 15.10 3.61 -11.86
CA PHE A 25 13.82 3.98 -11.26
C PHE A 25 12.69 3.24 -11.97
N GLN A 26 12.33 2.10 -11.41
CA GLN A 26 11.06 1.45 -11.71
C GLN A 26 9.95 2.17 -10.96
N GLY A 27 8.72 2.04 -11.42
CA GLY A 27 7.62 2.35 -10.54
C GLY A 27 6.26 2.05 -11.10
N THR A 28 5.30 2.53 -10.31
CA THR A 28 3.93 2.11 -10.35
C THR A 28 3.05 3.34 -10.49
N ARG A 29 2.10 3.27 -11.41
CA ARG A 29 0.99 4.20 -11.50
C ARG A 29 -0.29 3.43 -11.22
N ASP A 30 -0.97 3.79 -10.15
CA ASP A 30 -2.31 3.28 -9.88
C ASP A 30 -3.38 4.34 -10.20
N ARG A 31 -4.54 3.85 -10.63
CA ARG A 31 -5.77 4.62 -10.78
C ARG A 31 -6.89 3.88 -10.07
N SER A 32 -7.40 4.52 -9.02
CA SER A 32 -8.62 4.12 -8.34
C SER A 32 -9.77 5.08 -8.68
N TRP A 33 -11.00 4.57 -8.62
CA TRP A 33 -12.23 5.33 -8.75
C TRP A 33 -13.32 4.63 -7.90
N GLY A 34 -14.38 5.36 -7.57
CA GLY A 34 -15.50 4.83 -6.81
C GLY A 34 -16.31 5.95 -6.18
N ILE A 35 -17.44 5.61 -5.57
CA ILE A 35 -18.15 6.53 -4.68
C ILE A 35 -17.34 6.60 -3.39
N ARG A 36 -16.79 7.77 -3.08
CA ARG A 36 -15.90 7.98 -1.95
C ARG A 36 -16.55 8.95 -0.98
N ASN A 37 -16.36 8.73 0.32
CA ASN A 37 -16.62 9.73 1.35
C ASN A 37 -15.48 10.77 1.40
N ILE A 38 -15.00 11.19 0.23
CA ILE A 38 -13.97 12.20 0.05
C ILE A 38 -14.66 13.41 -0.57
N GLY A 39 -14.67 14.53 0.15
CA GLY A 39 -15.52 15.67 -0.20
C GLY A 39 -16.23 16.21 1.02
N ALA A 40 -17.06 17.24 0.83
CA ALA A 40 -17.87 17.76 1.93
C ALA A 40 -18.83 16.65 2.37
N PRO A 41 -18.71 16.12 3.60
CA PRO A 41 -19.65 15.12 4.07
C PRO A 41 -21.03 15.75 4.25
N ASP A 42 -22.06 14.92 4.23
CA ASP A 42 -23.34 15.33 4.79
C ASP A 42 -23.11 15.70 6.26
N ALA A 43 -23.68 16.83 6.70
CA ALA A 43 -23.55 17.28 8.08
C ALA A 43 -24.36 16.41 9.06
N GLN A 44 -25.31 15.63 8.54
CA GLN A 44 -26.13 14.74 9.35
C GLN A 44 -25.34 13.48 9.72
N PRO A 45 -25.27 13.12 11.02
CA PRO A 45 -24.66 11.86 11.41
C PRO A 45 -25.49 10.69 10.84
N ASN A 46 -24.84 9.66 10.32
CA ASN A 46 -25.52 8.44 9.92
C ASN A 46 -25.88 7.62 11.18
N PRO A 47 -27.16 7.54 11.59
CA PRO A 47 -27.55 6.86 12.82
C PRO A 47 -27.40 5.34 12.76
N ALA A 48 -27.20 4.79 11.56
CA ALA A 48 -26.95 3.36 11.33
C ALA A 48 -25.46 3.04 11.17
N ALA A 49 -24.58 4.04 11.17
CA ALA A 49 -23.15 3.79 11.09
C ALA A 49 -22.66 3.12 12.38
N THR A 50 -22.14 1.90 12.25
CA THR A 50 -21.41 1.21 13.33
C THR A 50 -20.03 1.84 13.52
N GLY A 51 -19.29 1.37 14.53
CA GLY A 51 -17.88 1.75 14.71
C GLY A 51 -17.08 1.58 13.42
N PHE A 52 -16.16 2.51 13.16
CA PHE A 52 -15.36 2.51 11.94
C PHE A 52 -14.26 1.44 12.03
N GLN A 53 -14.20 0.58 11.02
CA GLN A 53 -13.15 -0.40 10.81
C GLN A 53 -12.69 -0.31 9.35
N PHE A 54 -11.38 -0.41 9.15
CA PHE A 54 -10.78 -0.41 7.82
C PHE A 54 -9.46 -1.16 7.84
N PHE A 55 -9.41 -2.30 7.16
CA PHE A 55 -8.18 -3.04 6.92
C PHE A 55 -7.85 -2.98 5.44
N TRP A 56 -6.71 -2.36 5.10
CA TRP A 56 -6.24 -2.20 3.73
C TRP A 56 -4.77 -2.56 3.64
N ILE A 57 -4.47 -3.44 2.69
CA ILE A 57 -3.10 -3.78 2.28
C ILE A 57 -3.02 -3.63 0.75
N TRP A 58 -2.01 -2.95 0.26
CA TRP A 58 -1.70 -2.86 -1.17
C TRP A 58 -0.19 -2.97 -1.40
N ALA A 59 0.19 -3.96 -2.21
CA ALA A 59 1.57 -4.33 -2.43
C ALA A 59 1.91 -4.42 -3.93
N PRO A 60 2.29 -3.28 -4.57
CA PRO A 60 2.88 -3.26 -5.89
C PRO A 60 4.36 -3.68 -5.84
N LEU A 61 4.69 -4.81 -6.43
CA LEU A 61 6.04 -5.36 -6.43
C LEU A 61 6.60 -5.41 -7.86
N ASN A 62 7.86 -5.03 -8.00
CA ASN A 62 8.59 -5.05 -9.26
C ASN A 62 9.74 -6.04 -9.18
N PHE A 63 9.75 -7.00 -10.10
CA PHE A 63 10.82 -7.98 -10.31
C PHE A 63 11.52 -7.69 -11.63
N LYS A 64 12.50 -8.50 -12.07
CA LYS A 64 13.24 -8.21 -13.30
C LYS A 64 12.32 -8.22 -14.52
N ASP A 65 11.60 -9.33 -14.73
CA ASP A 65 10.85 -9.59 -15.97
C ASP A 65 9.33 -9.46 -15.80
N PHE A 66 8.82 -9.26 -14.59
CA PHE A 66 7.40 -9.10 -14.30
C PHE A 66 7.17 -8.18 -13.09
N SER A 67 5.90 -7.91 -12.80
CA SER A 67 5.44 -7.24 -11.58
C SER A 67 4.36 -8.09 -10.91
N ILE A 68 4.20 -7.96 -9.60
CA ILE A 68 3.13 -8.61 -8.84
C ILE A 68 2.31 -7.52 -8.17
N HIS A 69 1.00 -7.58 -8.32
CA HIS A 69 0.07 -6.67 -7.67
C HIS A 69 -0.80 -7.48 -6.74
N TYR A 70 -0.69 -7.18 -5.45
CA TYR A 70 -1.54 -7.75 -4.42
C TYR A 70 -2.30 -6.63 -3.71
N PHE A 71 -3.57 -6.83 -3.44
CA PHE A 71 -4.27 -6.03 -2.45
C PHE A 71 -5.39 -6.81 -1.78
N VAL A 72 -5.75 -6.39 -0.57
CA VAL A 72 -6.91 -6.92 0.15
C VAL A 72 -7.54 -5.82 1.01
N ASN A 73 -8.87 -5.82 1.03
CA ASN A 73 -9.64 -5.24 2.12
C ASN A 73 -10.34 -6.35 2.89
N GLN A 74 -10.26 -6.29 4.22
CA GLN A 74 -10.89 -7.26 5.11
C GLN A 74 -11.85 -6.55 6.07
N ASP A 75 -12.90 -7.26 6.48
CA ASP A 75 -13.73 -6.86 7.60
C ASP A 75 -13.08 -7.20 8.95
N ALA A 76 -13.78 -6.96 10.06
CA ALA A 76 -13.24 -7.23 11.40
C ALA A 76 -12.96 -8.72 11.69
N ALA A 77 -13.62 -9.65 11.00
CA ALA A 77 -13.41 -11.10 11.14
C ALA A 77 -12.23 -11.61 10.28
N GLY A 78 -11.78 -10.80 9.32
CA GLY A 78 -10.74 -11.18 8.36
C GLY A 78 -11.28 -11.61 7.01
N ASP A 79 -12.59 -11.54 6.80
CA ASP A 79 -13.20 -11.94 5.53
C ASP A 79 -12.92 -10.86 4.48
N ALA A 80 -12.31 -11.28 3.37
CA ALA A 80 -11.98 -10.40 2.27
C ALA A 80 -13.23 -10.04 1.47
N TRP A 81 -13.52 -8.75 1.36
CA TRP A 81 -14.66 -8.24 0.56
C TRP A 81 -14.21 -7.55 -0.73
N ASN A 82 -12.92 -7.24 -0.86
CA ASN A 82 -12.31 -6.72 -2.09
C ASN A 82 -10.83 -7.05 -2.14
N GLU A 83 -10.44 -7.92 -3.06
CA GLU A 83 -9.08 -8.45 -3.15
C GLU A 83 -8.67 -8.74 -4.59
N ASN A 84 -7.37 -8.77 -4.83
CA ASN A 84 -6.80 -9.22 -6.11
C ASN A 84 -5.34 -9.62 -5.93
N ALA A 85 -4.93 -10.62 -6.69
CA ALA A 85 -3.53 -10.98 -6.84
C ALA A 85 -3.25 -11.34 -8.31
N VAL A 86 -2.33 -10.62 -8.93
CA VAL A 86 -1.99 -10.80 -10.35
C VAL A 86 -0.49 -10.63 -10.56
N LEU A 87 0.08 -11.51 -11.40
CA LEU A 87 1.42 -11.34 -11.95
C LEU A 87 1.28 -10.78 -13.37
N ILE A 88 1.99 -9.69 -13.64
CA ILE A 88 1.95 -8.97 -14.91
C ILE A 88 3.34 -9.05 -15.55
N PRO A 89 3.51 -9.82 -16.63
CA PRO A 89 4.76 -9.82 -17.37
C PRO A 89 5.08 -8.43 -17.93
N LYS A 90 6.37 -8.07 -17.95
CA LYS A 90 6.83 -6.80 -18.56
C LYS A 90 7.00 -6.90 -20.08
N ALA A 91 7.11 -8.12 -20.59
CA ALA A 91 7.16 -8.36 -22.03
C ALA A 91 5.82 -7.99 -22.68
N LEU A 92 5.89 -7.18 -23.75
CA LEU A 92 4.69 -6.70 -24.45
C LEU A 92 3.92 -7.87 -25.07
N GLY A 93 2.61 -7.91 -24.82
CA GLY A 93 1.69 -8.89 -25.39
C GLY A 93 1.59 -10.20 -24.61
N GLU A 94 2.39 -10.39 -23.56
CA GLU A 94 2.20 -11.51 -22.64
C GLU A 94 0.99 -11.27 -21.73
N PRO A 95 0.13 -12.28 -21.53
CA PRO A 95 -1.09 -12.12 -20.73
C PRO A 95 -0.77 -12.03 -19.23
N GLU A 96 -1.59 -11.29 -18.51
CA GLU A 96 -1.61 -11.28 -17.05
C GLU A 96 -1.97 -12.67 -16.49
N ILE A 97 -1.26 -13.09 -15.45
CA ILE A 97 -1.53 -14.34 -14.72
C ILE A 97 -2.31 -13.98 -13.46
N LYS A 98 -3.61 -14.29 -13.47
CA LYS A 98 -4.45 -14.15 -12.27
C LYS A 98 -4.20 -15.31 -11.33
N MET A 99 -4.00 -14.99 -10.06
CA MET A 99 -3.80 -16.01 -9.03
C MET A 99 -5.13 -16.62 -8.64
N LYS A 100 -5.14 -17.93 -8.42
CA LYS A 100 -6.32 -18.70 -8.03
C LYS A 100 -6.52 -18.70 -6.52
N HIS A 101 -5.42 -18.81 -5.77
CA HIS A 101 -5.40 -18.73 -4.32
C HIS A 101 -4.32 -17.74 -3.91
N PHE A 102 -4.58 -16.95 -2.87
CA PHE A 102 -3.62 -15.99 -2.37
C PHE A 102 -4.01 -15.53 -0.97
N GLY A 103 -3.04 -15.00 -0.23
CA GLY A 103 -3.28 -14.46 1.10
C GLY A 103 -2.08 -13.66 1.60
N TYR A 104 -2.31 -12.99 2.72
CA TYR A 104 -1.38 -12.04 3.33
C TYR A 104 -1.28 -12.27 4.82
N GLU A 105 -0.06 -12.17 5.32
CA GLU A 105 0.25 -12.21 6.74
C GLU A 105 1.33 -11.18 7.05
N GLN A 106 1.35 -10.66 8.28
CA GLN A 106 2.43 -9.79 8.72
C GLN A 106 2.67 -9.94 10.21
N ASP A 107 3.93 -9.72 10.60
CA ASP A 107 4.27 -9.46 11.98
C ASP A 107 4.32 -7.95 12.18
N TYR A 108 3.79 -7.48 13.31
CA TYR A 108 3.74 -6.06 13.62
C TYR A 108 5.00 -5.62 14.38
N GLU A 109 5.44 -4.39 14.12
CA GLU A 109 6.43 -3.71 14.95
C GLU A 109 5.77 -3.34 16.30
N PRO A 110 6.34 -3.75 17.45
CA PRO A 110 5.75 -3.49 18.76
C PRO A 110 5.47 -2.01 19.01
N GLY A 111 4.34 -1.70 19.63
CA GLY A 111 3.89 -0.34 19.89
C GLY A 111 3.38 0.39 18.65
N THR A 112 3.16 -0.31 17.54
CA THR A 112 2.62 0.27 16.29
C THR A 112 1.58 -0.65 15.65
N ARG A 113 1.05 -0.25 14.48
CA ARG A 113 0.36 -1.16 13.55
C ARG A 113 1.18 -1.42 12.28
N PHE A 114 2.46 -1.06 12.25
CA PHE A 114 3.30 -1.20 11.07
C PHE A 114 3.83 -2.62 10.90
N ALA A 115 3.97 -3.05 9.64
CA ALA A 115 4.64 -4.29 9.32
C ALA A 115 6.12 -4.21 9.74
N LYS A 116 6.55 -5.18 10.54
CA LYS A 116 7.97 -5.49 10.77
C LYS A 116 8.51 -6.38 9.66
N ASN A 117 7.71 -7.36 9.24
CA ASN A 117 7.87 -8.18 8.04
C ASN A 117 6.48 -8.58 7.55
N ALA A 118 6.36 -8.90 6.27
CA ALA A 118 5.12 -9.40 5.70
C ALA A 118 5.35 -10.52 4.69
N ARG A 119 4.32 -11.33 4.48
CA ARG A 119 4.33 -12.51 3.62
C ARG A 119 3.11 -12.47 2.71
N ILE A 120 3.33 -12.62 1.41
CA ILE A 120 2.28 -12.86 0.42
C ILE A 120 2.50 -14.24 -0.15
N HIS A 121 1.49 -15.09 -0.05
CA HIS A 121 1.49 -16.40 -0.70
C HIS A 121 0.48 -16.36 -1.85
N MET A 122 0.83 -16.92 -3.00
CA MET A 122 -0.08 -17.01 -4.15
C MET A 122 0.13 -18.32 -4.90
N THR A 123 -0.94 -18.82 -5.52
CA THR A 123 -0.91 -20.00 -6.37
C THR A 123 -1.68 -19.72 -7.65
N SER A 124 -1.05 -19.94 -8.81
CA SER A 124 -1.71 -19.82 -10.12
C SER A 124 -2.62 -21.01 -10.42
N ALA A 125 -3.43 -20.90 -11.48
CA ALA A 125 -4.39 -21.94 -11.85
C ALA A 125 -3.75 -23.28 -12.23
N ASP A 126 -2.51 -23.27 -12.70
CA ASP A 126 -1.69 -24.45 -13.05
C ASP A 126 -0.96 -25.07 -11.84
N GLY A 127 -1.06 -24.45 -10.66
CA GLY A 127 -0.47 -24.95 -9.42
C GLY A 127 0.91 -24.42 -9.07
N GLU A 128 1.51 -23.52 -9.87
CA GLU A 128 2.76 -22.85 -9.47
C GLU A 128 2.53 -21.95 -8.26
N THR A 129 3.46 -21.98 -7.31
CA THR A 129 3.38 -21.24 -6.04
C THR A 129 4.41 -20.12 -5.99
N TYR A 130 3.98 -18.96 -5.52
CA TYR A 130 4.78 -17.76 -5.38
C TYR A 130 4.76 -17.37 -3.90
N GLN A 131 5.88 -17.52 -3.21
CA GLN A 131 6.05 -17.11 -1.82
C GLN A 131 6.89 -15.86 -1.76
N ILE A 132 6.34 -14.77 -1.25
CA ILE A 132 6.99 -13.46 -1.23
C ILE A 132 7.17 -13.01 0.20
N GLU A 133 8.41 -12.81 0.60
CA GLU A 133 8.77 -12.15 1.85
C GLU A 133 9.06 -10.68 1.58
N LEU A 134 8.42 -9.81 2.34
CA LEU A 134 8.60 -8.36 2.28
C LEU A 134 9.33 -7.90 3.54
N GLN A 135 10.44 -7.20 3.33
CA GLN A 135 11.20 -6.53 4.39
C GLN A 135 11.05 -5.02 4.26
N PRO A 136 10.14 -4.38 5.04
CA PRO A 136 10.07 -2.94 5.18
C PRO A 136 11.42 -2.32 5.57
N LYS A 137 11.76 -1.19 4.96
CA LYS A 137 13.01 -0.44 5.20
C LYS A 137 12.76 0.92 5.84
N TRP A 138 11.77 1.63 5.32
CA TRP A 138 11.35 2.96 5.79
C TRP A 138 9.93 3.25 5.31
N ASN A 139 9.24 4.11 6.06
CA ASN A 139 7.87 4.49 5.77
C ASN A 139 7.79 5.85 5.07
N PHE A 140 7.04 5.89 3.98
CA PHE A 140 6.46 7.12 3.47
C PHE A 140 5.09 7.32 4.13
N TYR A 141 4.90 8.46 4.80
CA TYR A 141 3.67 8.74 5.54
C TYR A 141 2.65 9.45 4.66
N MET A 142 1.48 8.85 4.50
CA MET A 142 0.44 9.33 3.58
C MET A 142 -0.17 10.66 4.01
N LYS A 143 0.03 11.07 5.27
CA LYS A 143 -0.30 12.41 5.78
C LYS A 143 0.28 13.54 4.91
N GLY A 144 1.48 13.34 4.35
CA GLY A 144 2.10 14.31 3.44
C GLY A 144 1.35 14.52 2.12
N LEU A 145 0.40 13.62 1.79
CA LEU A 145 -0.48 13.70 0.62
C LEU A 145 -1.91 14.13 0.97
N GLY A 146 -2.13 14.61 2.21
CA GLY A 146 -3.41 15.12 2.68
C GLY A 146 -4.29 14.09 3.39
N TYR A 147 -3.86 12.83 3.55
CA TYR A 147 -4.64 11.84 4.31
C TYR A 147 -4.67 12.23 5.80
N GLY A 148 -5.86 12.51 6.33
CA GLY A 148 -6.03 13.00 7.71
C GLY A 148 -5.55 14.44 7.95
N HIS A 149 -5.20 15.20 6.90
CA HIS A 149 -4.72 16.57 7.07
C HIS A 149 -5.89 17.52 7.41
N PRO A 150 -5.75 18.40 8.43
CA PRO A 150 -6.85 19.24 8.93
C PRO A 150 -7.38 20.27 7.91
N THR A 151 -6.51 20.91 7.14
CA THR A 151 -6.89 21.95 6.15
C THR A 151 -6.70 21.53 4.69
N HIS A 152 -5.64 20.78 4.38
CA HIS A 152 -5.28 20.32 3.03
C HIS A 152 -5.60 18.85 2.82
N ARG A 153 -6.84 18.45 3.15
CA ARG A 153 -7.26 17.05 3.07
C ARG A 153 -7.21 16.51 1.63
N HIS A 154 -6.91 15.22 1.51
CA HIS A 154 -6.99 14.47 0.27
C HIS A 154 -8.40 14.61 -0.35
N GLY A 155 -8.44 14.94 -1.65
CA GLY A 155 -9.67 15.17 -2.43
C GLY A 155 -10.58 16.32 -1.92
N GLY A 156 -10.07 17.20 -1.06
CA GLY A 156 -10.72 18.48 -0.76
C GLY A 156 -10.53 19.51 -1.88
N TYR A 157 -11.49 20.44 -2.02
CA TYR A 157 -11.30 21.64 -2.83
C TYR A 157 -10.53 22.69 -2.02
N HIS A 158 -9.46 23.24 -2.61
CA HIS A 158 -8.54 24.15 -1.92
C HIS A 158 -8.46 25.54 -2.58
N GLY A 159 -9.38 25.88 -3.49
CA GLY A 159 -9.27 27.06 -4.34
C GLY A 159 -8.48 26.80 -5.63
N ASP A 160 -8.07 27.87 -6.31
CA ASP A 160 -7.39 27.80 -7.61
C ASP A 160 -6.02 27.10 -7.52
N LEU A 161 -5.05 27.72 -6.83
CA LEU A 161 -3.73 27.16 -6.57
C LEU A 161 -3.43 27.28 -5.08
N SER A 162 -3.43 26.14 -4.39
CA SER A 162 -3.00 26.05 -2.99
C SER A 162 -1.71 25.24 -2.88
N VAL A 163 -0.71 25.82 -2.22
CA VAL A 163 0.59 25.19 -1.98
C VAL A 163 0.97 25.41 -0.54
N ILE A 164 1.28 24.31 0.15
CA ILE A 164 1.85 24.35 1.50
C ILE A 164 3.14 23.54 1.54
N ARG A 165 3.98 23.85 2.53
CA ARG A 165 5.17 23.07 2.86
C ARG A 165 5.20 22.85 4.34
N GLU A 166 5.36 21.59 4.71
CA GLU A 166 5.44 21.17 6.11
C GLU A 166 6.68 20.31 6.31
N ARG A 167 7.05 20.13 7.59
CA ARG A 167 8.13 19.24 8.00
C ARG A 167 7.65 18.51 9.26
N TYR A 168 7.78 17.20 9.23
CA TYR A 168 7.36 16.32 10.32
C TYR A 168 8.57 15.59 10.89
N GLU A 169 8.57 15.39 12.20
CA GLU A 169 9.46 14.43 12.86
C GLU A 169 8.84 13.04 12.76
N LEU A 170 9.57 12.08 12.19
CA LEU A 170 9.01 10.76 11.84
C LEU A 170 9.16 9.72 12.95
N ASN A 171 9.93 10.02 14.00
CA ASN A 171 10.22 9.06 15.07
C ASN A 171 9.01 8.81 16.00
N ALA A 172 7.94 9.61 15.88
CA ALA A 172 6.72 9.45 16.65
C ALA A 172 5.61 8.79 15.81
N VAL A 173 5.16 7.60 16.22
CA VAL A 173 3.98 6.94 15.66
C VAL A 173 2.76 7.43 16.43
N SER A 174 2.23 8.57 16.01
CA SER A 174 0.96 9.06 16.51
C SER A 174 -0.21 8.40 15.77
N PRO A 175 -1.42 8.33 16.37
CA PRO A 175 -2.61 7.77 15.74
C PRO A 175 -2.89 8.32 14.32
N GLU A 176 -2.54 9.58 14.05
CA GLU A 176 -2.71 10.19 12.72
C GLU A 176 -1.69 9.73 11.66
N ASN A 177 -0.68 8.94 12.03
CA ASN A 177 0.42 8.53 11.16
C ASN A 177 0.39 7.03 10.79
N ILE A 178 -0.71 6.32 11.06
CA ILE A 178 -0.82 4.87 10.80
C ILE A 178 -0.98 4.51 9.31
N HIS A 179 -1.31 5.48 8.45
CA HIS A 179 -1.40 5.27 7.00
C HIS A 179 -0.03 5.48 6.36
N VAL A 180 0.61 4.39 5.97
CA VAL A 180 1.97 4.41 5.42
C VAL A 180 2.08 3.60 4.14
N GLN A 181 3.08 3.97 3.35
CA GLN A 181 3.65 3.19 2.25
C GLN A 181 5.09 2.83 2.64
N ALA A 182 5.31 1.61 3.10
CA ALA A 182 6.64 1.13 3.42
C ALA A 182 7.39 0.74 2.15
N MET A 183 8.61 1.25 1.95
CA MET A 183 9.48 0.74 0.90
C MET A 183 10.03 -0.62 1.33
N CYS A 184 9.84 -1.65 0.51
CA CYS A 184 10.24 -3.02 0.82
C CYS A 184 11.26 -3.53 -0.18
N ASP A 185 12.27 -4.25 0.35
CA ASP A 185 12.93 -5.29 -0.44
C ASP A 185 12.01 -6.53 -0.43
N ALA A 186 11.87 -7.20 -1.57
CA ALA A 186 11.01 -8.37 -1.75
C ALA A 186 11.83 -9.58 -2.18
N MET A 187 11.66 -10.71 -1.50
CA MET A 187 12.24 -11.98 -1.91
C MET A 187 11.13 -12.91 -2.38
N LEU A 188 11.11 -13.22 -3.68
CA LEU A 188 10.21 -14.20 -4.26
C LEU A 188 10.89 -15.57 -4.27
N THR A 189 10.15 -16.60 -3.86
CA THR A 189 10.52 -18.01 -4.01
C THR A 189 9.46 -18.75 -4.84
N THR A 190 9.91 -19.48 -5.85
CA THR A 190 9.11 -20.31 -6.76
C THR A 190 9.73 -21.69 -6.93
N SER A 191 9.10 -22.59 -7.69
CA SER A 191 9.71 -23.89 -8.07
C SER A 191 11.02 -23.73 -8.86
N LYS A 192 11.23 -22.57 -9.50
CA LYS A 192 12.41 -22.26 -10.32
C LYS A 192 13.56 -21.63 -9.52
N GLY A 193 13.35 -21.33 -8.25
CA GLY A 193 14.33 -20.69 -7.37
C GLY A 193 13.86 -19.34 -6.84
N GLN A 194 14.82 -18.52 -6.45
CA GLN A 194 14.58 -17.24 -5.78
C GLN A 194 14.91 -16.03 -6.67
N GLU A 195 14.12 -14.98 -6.57
CA GLU A 195 14.33 -13.71 -7.26
C GLU A 195 14.12 -12.53 -6.30
N GLN A 196 15.02 -11.54 -6.38
CA GLN A 196 14.90 -10.30 -5.64
C GLN A 196 14.09 -9.28 -6.44
N GLY A 197 13.17 -8.63 -5.75
CA GLY A 197 12.38 -7.51 -6.24
C GLY A 197 12.32 -6.38 -5.23
N GLN A 198 11.59 -5.33 -5.58
CA GLN A 198 11.34 -4.19 -4.71
C GLN A 198 9.93 -3.67 -4.92
N GLY A 199 9.36 -3.05 -3.89
CA GLY A 199 8.02 -2.53 -3.98
C GLY A 199 7.62 -1.70 -2.80
N VAL A 200 6.33 -1.43 -2.73
CA VAL A 200 5.72 -0.72 -1.60
C VAL A 200 4.79 -1.68 -0.90
N LEU A 201 4.71 -1.59 0.42
CA LEU A 201 3.62 -2.14 1.22
C LEU A 201 2.84 -0.96 1.79
N GLU A 202 1.72 -0.63 1.16
CA GLU A 202 0.76 0.30 1.72
C GLU A 202 -0.12 -0.39 2.73
N GLN A 203 -0.29 0.23 3.88
CA GLN A 203 -1.16 -0.26 4.92
C GLN A 203 -1.98 0.87 5.55
N LEU A 204 -3.25 0.56 5.79
CA LEU A 204 -4.10 1.32 6.69
C LEU A 204 -4.96 0.34 7.48
N VAL A 205 -4.66 0.22 8.77
CA VAL A 205 -5.33 -0.73 9.68
C VAL A 205 -5.95 0.07 10.81
N ILE A 206 -7.27 0.23 10.77
CA ILE A 206 -8.08 0.97 11.75
C ILE A 206 -9.15 0.05 12.31
N GLY A 207 -9.37 0.09 13.62
CA GLY A 207 -10.40 -0.71 14.25
C GLY A 207 -9.97 -2.16 14.51
N PRO A 208 -10.94 -2.96 15.01
CA PRO A 208 -10.73 -4.36 15.30
C PRO A 208 -10.42 -5.16 14.03
N HIS A 209 -9.53 -6.13 14.16
CA HIS A 209 -9.22 -7.09 13.10
C HIS A 209 -8.73 -8.38 13.76
N ALA A 210 -9.61 -9.38 13.87
CA ALA A 210 -9.35 -10.61 14.61
C ALA A 210 -8.07 -11.34 14.16
N PRO A 211 -7.77 -11.49 12.85
CA PRO A 211 -6.52 -12.12 12.41
C PRO A 211 -5.25 -11.37 12.83
N SER A 212 -5.35 -10.05 13.06
CA SER A 212 -4.22 -9.23 13.51
C SER A 212 -4.17 -9.04 15.03
N GLY A 213 -5.18 -9.50 15.77
CA GLY A 213 -5.26 -9.34 17.22
C GLY A 213 -5.68 -7.94 17.70
N PHE A 214 -6.03 -7.02 16.80
CA PHE A 214 -6.52 -5.69 17.18
C PHE A 214 -7.98 -5.75 17.62
N THR A 215 -8.30 -5.08 18.72
CA THR A 215 -9.62 -5.11 19.37
C THR A 215 -10.24 -3.73 19.53
N GLU A 216 -9.43 -2.67 19.52
CA GLU A 216 -9.89 -1.29 19.65
C GLU A 216 -9.64 -0.47 18.38
N LEU A 217 -10.16 0.76 18.38
CA LEU A 217 -10.04 1.66 17.23
C LEU A 217 -8.58 1.93 16.85
N MET A 218 -7.73 2.15 17.85
CA MET A 218 -6.32 2.57 17.69
C MET A 218 -5.39 1.89 18.72
N ASP A 219 -5.69 0.66 19.15
CA ASP A 219 -4.71 -0.14 19.91
C ASP A 219 -3.48 -0.48 19.03
N PHE A 220 -2.35 -0.75 19.67
CA PHE A 220 -1.08 -1.04 19.01
C PHE A 220 -0.61 -2.45 19.40
N ALA A 221 0.17 -3.08 18.51
CA ALA A 221 0.66 -4.45 18.66
C ALA A 221 1.73 -4.59 19.76
#